data_AF-A0A7W1JHB3-F1
#
_entry.id   AF-A0A7W1JHB3-F1
#
_cell.length_a   1.000
_cell.length_b   1.000
_cell.length_c   1.000
_cell.angle_alpha   90.00
_cell.angle_beta   90.00
_cell.angle_gamma   90.00
#
_symmetry.space_group_name_H-M   'P 1'
#
loop_
_entity.id
_entity.type
_entity.pdbx_description
1 polymer ?
#
loop_
_entity_poly.entity_id
_entity_poly.type
_entity_poly.pdbx_seq_one_letter_code
_entity_poly.pdbx_strand_id
1 'polypeptide(L)'
;MIAETVLQAVFAGATVLVAASFVAVLLWRVPGGLLKGAALAFTGAAVVGWVLFALDPGLTRGAAAAGLTVCAVAELGAFILTGAQERRRLVDRDLAQAEERLSRLIEEETERRASDLSRALARARADASSMLAEEERRLTVERQRLVAEQEEQSRVELAETLSRAQRRAEERVAGLAGDLEQLQQSLKSEIARLGERQSHLIAEAEERVEADHERLNVAHEEQRAALARIRTELTEAAAAAFSVAKGEIEEHAAERRRALHDVSERLRRRERELREQIEREEAEAAQRISTSFGDIERRELDKLQRMVERSGERYVEAAEQQFSASIKAARDDAGRRLSRELERSSAMFAREAESVLAERLARVGDAGGQRLERRLSESEAALSRRRDEFLAALEQRFGEAGAELRRRMASLEAETETERGILEGRLQELSRRIEEAVSEAELRLGSTLRTR
;
A
#
# COMPACT_ATOMS: atom_id res chain seq x y z
N MET A 1 143.34 119.19 -22.05
CA MET A 1 142.08 119.93 -21.76
C MET A 1 141.05 119.82 -22.88
N ILE A 2 140.86 120.75 -23.83
CA ILE A 2 139.66 120.73 -24.71
C ILE A 2 139.43 119.40 -25.45
N ALA A 3 140.45 118.81 -26.08
CA ALA A 3 140.32 117.53 -26.78
C ALA A 3 139.98 116.33 -25.86
N GLU A 4 140.27 116.46 -24.57
CA GLU A 4 140.15 115.38 -23.57
C GLU A 4 138.74 115.34 -22.97
N THR A 5 138.14 116.51 -22.68
CA THR A 5 136.74 116.60 -22.24
C THR A 5 135.78 116.18 -23.36
N VAL A 6 136.10 116.52 -24.62
CA VAL A 6 135.33 116.04 -25.79
C VAL A 6 135.39 114.52 -25.91
N LEU A 7 136.58 113.91 -25.79
CA LEU A 7 136.72 112.45 -25.90
C LEU A 7 135.99 111.71 -24.76
N GLN A 8 136.02 112.25 -23.53
CA GLN A 8 135.26 111.71 -22.39
C GLN A 8 133.75 111.83 -22.60
N ALA A 9 133.26 112.96 -23.12
CA ALA A 9 131.83 113.14 -23.44
C ALA A 9 131.36 112.17 -24.54
N VAL A 10 132.18 111.94 -25.58
CA VAL A 10 131.91 110.96 -26.64
C VAL A 10 131.86 109.54 -26.07
N PHE A 11 132.79 109.16 -25.19
CA PHE A 11 132.76 107.84 -24.54
C PHE A 11 131.54 107.65 -23.62
N ALA A 12 131.18 108.65 -22.82
CA ALA A 12 129.99 108.60 -21.98
C ALA A 12 128.71 108.45 -22.82
N GLY A 13 128.57 109.24 -23.90
CA GLY A 13 127.45 109.14 -24.84
C GLY A 13 127.39 107.77 -25.54
N ALA A 14 128.53 107.21 -25.94
CA ALA A 14 128.62 105.88 -26.51
C ALA A 14 128.13 104.79 -25.54
N THR A 15 128.58 104.84 -24.28
CA THR A 15 128.19 103.88 -23.24
C THR A 15 126.68 103.89 -23.00
N VAL A 16 126.06 105.09 -22.99
CA VAL A 16 124.60 105.23 -22.85
C VAL A 16 123.86 104.69 -24.08
N LEU A 17 124.36 104.92 -25.30
CA LEU A 17 123.71 104.39 -26.51
C LEU A 17 123.76 102.86 -26.56
N VAL A 18 124.89 102.25 -26.19
CA VAL A 18 125.06 100.78 -26.13
C VAL A 18 124.13 100.14 -25.10
N ALA A 19 123.95 100.79 -23.93
CA ALA A 19 122.97 100.35 -22.96
C ALA A 19 121.54 100.45 -23.52
N ALA A 20 121.21 101.54 -24.22
CA ALA A 20 119.91 101.75 -24.84
C ALA A 20 119.64 100.76 -26.00
N SER A 21 120.63 100.41 -26.82
CA SER A 21 120.48 99.46 -27.93
C SER A 21 120.33 98.02 -27.43
N PHE A 22 121.08 97.61 -26.40
CA PHE A 22 120.85 96.32 -25.73
C PHE A 22 119.43 96.22 -25.14
N VAL A 23 118.99 97.26 -24.43
CA VAL A 23 117.62 97.33 -23.88
C VAL A 23 116.57 97.30 -25.00
N ALA A 24 116.80 98.00 -26.11
CA ALA A 24 115.84 98.07 -27.22
C ALA A 24 115.83 96.81 -28.11
N VAL A 25 116.91 96.01 -28.13
CA VAL A 25 116.93 94.63 -28.65
C VAL A 25 116.16 93.69 -27.72
N LEU A 26 116.31 93.83 -26.38
CA LEU A 26 115.50 93.10 -25.40
C LEU A 26 114.00 93.43 -25.51
N LEU A 27 113.67 94.70 -25.77
CA LEU A 27 112.30 95.21 -25.97
C LEU A 27 111.82 95.12 -27.44
N TRP A 28 112.54 94.40 -28.30
CA TRP A 28 112.14 94.05 -29.67
C TRP A 28 111.76 95.23 -30.60
N ARG A 29 112.36 96.42 -30.42
CA ARG A 29 111.85 97.68 -31.02
C ARG A 29 112.78 98.49 -31.91
N VAL A 30 113.91 97.94 -32.35
CA VAL A 30 114.87 98.64 -33.25
C VAL A 30 114.87 98.04 -34.67
N PRO A 31 114.67 98.83 -35.74
CA PRO A 31 114.98 98.37 -37.10
C PRO A 31 116.49 98.22 -37.27
N GLY A 32 116.96 97.04 -37.70
CA GLY A 32 118.39 96.68 -37.71
C GLY A 32 119.33 97.59 -38.52
N GLY A 33 118.80 98.50 -39.34
CA GLY A 33 119.59 99.57 -39.97
C GLY A 33 120.19 100.57 -38.97
N LEU A 34 119.49 100.88 -37.88
CA LEU A 34 120.00 101.80 -36.84
C LEU A 34 121.16 101.19 -36.05
N LEU A 35 121.06 99.90 -35.68
CA LEU A 35 122.14 99.16 -35.01
C LEU A 35 123.40 99.10 -35.88
N LYS A 36 123.25 98.81 -37.19
CA LYS A 36 124.36 98.85 -38.15
C LYS A 36 125.02 100.25 -38.21
N GLY A 37 124.21 101.30 -38.19
CA GLY A 37 124.70 102.69 -38.15
C GLY A 37 125.46 103.02 -36.87
N ALA A 38 124.95 102.60 -35.70
CA ALA A 38 125.60 102.80 -34.40
C ALA A 38 126.93 102.04 -34.30
N ALA A 39 126.97 100.77 -34.71
CA ALA A 39 128.19 99.97 -34.74
C ALA A 39 129.28 100.59 -35.65
N LEU A 40 128.90 101.08 -36.83
CA LEU A 40 129.81 101.81 -37.74
C LEU A 40 130.29 103.13 -37.12
N ALA A 41 129.41 103.89 -36.47
CA ALA A 41 129.79 105.12 -35.79
C ALA A 41 130.79 104.88 -34.64
N PHE A 42 130.60 103.83 -33.82
CA PHE A 42 131.51 103.53 -32.72
C PHE A 42 132.83 102.92 -33.15
N THR A 43 132.85 102.08 -34.18
CA THR A 43 134.12 101.62 -34.77
C THR A 43 134.93 102.80 -35.33
N GLY A 44 134.29 103.74 -36.04
CA GLY A 44 134.92 104.99 -36.47
C GLY A 44 135.43 105.85 -35.31
N ALA A 45 134.60 106.08 -34.29
CA ALA A 45 134.98 106.87 -33.11
C ALA A 45 136.12 106.23 -32.30
N ALA A 46 136.14 104.89 -32.19
CA ALA A 46 137.22 104.16 -31.54
C ALA A 46 138.55 104.33 -32.28
N VAL A 47 138.56 104.22 -33.61
CA VAL A 47 139.77 104.45 -34.43
C VAL A 47 140.29 105.87 -34.25
N VAL A 48 139.42 106.89 -34.28
CA VAL A 48 139.82 108.29 -34.03
C VAL A 48 140.37 108.46 -32.61
N GLY A 49 139.77 107.83 -31.60
CA GLY A 49 140.26 107.84 -30.22
C GLY A 49 141.66 107.25 -30.07
N TRP A 50 141.95 106.13 -30.74
CA TRP A 50 143.28 105.51 -30.75
C TRP A 50 144.32 106.37 -31.49
N VAL A 51 143.96 107.01 -32.61
CA VAL A 51 144.84 107.97 -33.31
C VAL A 51 145.17 109.17 -32.42
N LEU A 52 144.19 109.72 -31.69
CA LEU A 52 144.41 110.84 -30.75
C LEU A 52 145.23 110.45 -29.52
N PHE A 53 145.18 109.18 -29.08
CA PHE A 53 146.07 108.66 -28.03
C PHE A 53 147.51 108.48 -28.53
N ALA A 54 147.70 108.02 -29.77
CA ALA A 54 149.03 107.82 -30.35
C ALA A 54 149.81 109.13 -30.57
N LEU A 55 149.13 110.26 -30.77
CA LEU A 55 149.74 111.58 -30.98
C LEU A 55 150.25 112.24 -29.70
N ASP A 56 149.65 111.95 -28.55
CA ASP A 56 150.00 112.51 -27.23
C ASP A 56 149.47 111.57 -26.13
N PRO A 57 150.33 110.66 -25.59
CA PRO A 57 149.93 109.54 -24.73
C PRO A 57 149.40 109.92 -23.33
N GLY A 58 148.13 110.34 -23.26
CA GLY A 58 147.39 110.54 -22.01
C GLY A 58 146.66 109.28 -21.55
N LEU A 59 146.87 108.86 -20.28
CA LEU A 59 146.24 107.68 -19.67
C LEU A 59 144.70 107.74 -19.71
N THR A 60 144.14 108.94 -19.56
CA THR A 60 142.71 109.27 -19.74
C THR A 60 142.17 109.01 -21.15
N ARG A 61 143.00 109.22 -22.19
CA ARG A 61 142.60 109.04 -23.60
C ARG A 61 142.64 107.57 -24.00
N GLY A 62 143.64 106.82 -23.54
CA GLY A 62 143.72 105.37 -23.73
C GLY A 62 142.51 104.66 -23.13
N ALA A 63 142.07 105.06 -21.93
CA ALA A 63 140.86 104.53 -21.30
C ALA A 63 139.59 104.78 -22.14
N ALA A 64 139.42 105.99 -22.68
CA ALA A 64 138.27 106.32 -23.54
C ALA A 64 138.31 105.57 -24.89
N ALA A 65 139.48 105.43 -25.52
CA ALA A 65 139.65 104.68 -26.76
C ALA A 65 139.35 103.18 -26.59
N ALA A 66 139.83 102.57 -25.50
CA ALA A 66 139.49 101.19 -25.13
C ALA A 66 137.99 101.04 -24.84
N GLY A 67 137.39 101.98 -24.09
CA GLY A 67 135.95 102.02 -23.82
C GLY A 67 135.10 102.04 -25.09
N LEU A 68 135.49 102.83 -26.09
CA LEU A 68 134.82 102.86 -27.40
C LEU A 68 134.96 101.54 -28.18
N THR A 69 136.09 100.82 -28.06
CA THR A 69 136.20 99.47 -28.69
C THR A 69 135.28 98.44 -28.02
N VAL A 70 135.10 98.49 -26.70
CA VAL A 70 134.13 97.64 -25.99
C VAL A 70 132.69 97.97 -26.42
N CYS A 71 132.37 99.26 -26.57
CA CYS A 71 131.07 99.72 -27.08
C CYS A 71 130.77 99.14 -28.48
N ALA A 72 131.74 99.17 -29.39
CA ALA A 72 131.59 98.64 -30.75
C ALA A 72 131.36 97.11 -30.78
N VAL A 73 132.04 96.34 -29.92
CA VAL A 73 131.87 94.89 -29.81
C VAL A 73 130.48 94.54 -29.25
N ALA A 74 129.98 95.32 -28.29
CA ALA A 74 128.66 95.14 -27.69
C ALA A 74 127.52 95.33 -28.73
N GLU A 75 127.54 96.40 -29.53
CA GLU A 75 126.59 96.61 -30.64
C GLU A 75 126.60 95.46 -31.65
N LEU A 76 127.79 94.92 -31.97
CA LEU A 76 127.94 93.80 -32.90
C LEU A 76 127.27 92.53 -32.33
N GLY A 77 127.43 92.27 -31.02
CA GLY A 77 126.70 91.21 -30.32
C GLY A 77 125.18 91.41 -30.33
N ALA A 78 124.71 92.64 -30.07
CA ALA A 78 123.28 92.99 -30.11
C ALA A 78 122.68 92.77 -31.51
N PHE A 79 123.41 93.10 -32.58
CA PHE A 79 122.99 92.85 -33.96
C PHE A 79 122.89 91.35 -34.31
N ILE A 80 123.83 90.52 -33.84
CA ILE A 80 123.78 89.06 -34.06
C ILE A 80 122.53 88.45 -33.39
N LEU A 81 122.18 88.92 -32.18
CA LEU A 81 121.00 88.45 -31.44
C LEU A 81 119.69 88.71 -32.20
N THR A 82 119.53 89.84 -32.90
CA THR A 82 118.30 90.10 -33.67
C THR A 82 118.11 89.08 -34.81
N GLY A 83 119.19 88.73 -35.53
CA GLY A 83 119.13 87.73 -36.61
C GLY A 83 118.82 86.31 -36.11
N ALA A 84 119.26 85.96 -34.90
CA ALA A 84 118.92 84.69 -34.26
C ALA A 84 117.43 84.62 -33.88
N GLN A 85 116.86 85.73 -33.39
CA GLN A 85 115.44 85.82 -33.02
C GLN A 85 114.51 85.77 -34.24
N GLU A 86 114.89 86.38 -35.37
CA GLU A 86 114.12 86.28 -36.62
C GLU A 86 114.08 84.84 -37.16
N ARG A 87 115.21 84.13 -37.13
CA ARG A 87 115.26 82.70 -37.50
C ARG A 87 114.38 81.84 -36.60
N ARG A 88 114.40 82.07 -35.28
CA ARG A 88 113.52 81.37 -34.33
C ARG A 88 112.04 81.60 -34.68
N ARG A 89 111.64 82.86 -34.93
CA ARG A 89 110.26 83.22 -35.36
C ARG A 89 109.86 82.66 -36.73
N LEU A 90 110.78 82.18 -37.56
CA LEU A 90 110.46 81.41 -38.75
C LEU A 90 110.11 79.98 -38.34
N VAL A 91 111.01 79.30 -37.62
CA VAL A 91 110.84 77.93 -37.14
C VAL A 91 109.58 77.77 -36.27
N ASP A 92 109.30 78.73 -35.38
CA ASP A 92 108.08 78.72 -34.55
C ASP A 92 106.78 78.76 -35.41
N ARG A 93 106.81 79.41 -36.58
CA ARG A 93 105.66 79.44 -37.53
C ARG A 93 105.59 78.16 -38.37
N ASP A 94 106.72 77.67 -38.84
CA ASP A 94 106.80 76.44 -39.63
C ASP A 94 106.35 75.24 -38.80
N LEU A 95 106.69 75.22 -37.50
CA LEU A 95 106.17 74.26 -36.51
C LEU A 95 104.66 74.42 -36.32
N ALA A 96 104.15 75.61 -36.03
CA ALA A 96 102.70 75.82 -35.86
C ALA A 96 101.89 75.42 -37.11
N GLN A 97 102.42 75.66 -38.32
CA GLN A 97 101.78 75.22 -39.55
C GLN A 97 101.90 73.69 -39.78
N ALA A 98 102.98 73.05 -39.33
CA ALA A 98 103.11 71.60 -39.35
C ALA A 98 102.16 70.93 -38.35
N GLU A 99 102.02 71.48 -37.15
CA GLU A 99 101.06 71.05 -36.12
C GLU A 99 99.61 71.18 -36.63
N GLU A 100 99.23 72.33 -37.22
CA GLU A 100 97.89 72.52 -37.77
C GLU A 100 97.57 71.50 -38.88
N ARG A 101 98.54 71.21 -39.79
CA ARG A 101 98.38 70.18 -40.82
C ARG A 101 98.26 68.78 -40.22
N LEU A 102 99.04 68.47 -39.19
CA LEU A 102 98.99 67.19 -38.48
C LEU A 102 97.63 66.99 -37.81
N SER A 103 97.14 68.01 -37.09
CA SER A 103 95.83 67.97 -36.42
C SER A 103 94.69 67.73 -37.42
N ARG A 104 94.67 68.45 -38.56
CA ARG A 104 93.66 68.24 -39.61
C ARG A 104 93.72 66.83 -40.20
N LEU A 105 94.92 66.31 -40.51
CA LEU A 105 95.08 64.94 -41.02
C LEU A 105 94.67 63.87 -40.00
N ILE A 106 94.89 64.11 -38.70
CA ILE A 106 94.41 63.24 -37.62
C ILE A 106 92.87 63.30 -37.55
N GLU A 107 92.28 64.49 -37.61
CA GLU A 107 90.82 64.69 -37.59
C GLU A 107 90.16 63.96 -38.77
N GLU A 108 90.62 64.21 -40.01
CA GLU A 108 90.18 63.54 -41.24
C GLU A 108 90.31 62.00 -41.16
N GLU A 109 91.43 61.46 -40.67
CA GLU A 109 91.60 60.01 -40.48
C GLU A 109 90.71 59.45 -39.36
N THR A 110 90.46 60.19 -38.27
CA THR A 110 89.56 59.74 -37.21
C THR A 110 88.10 59.71 -37.65
N GLU A 111 87.62 60.73 -38.38
CA GLU A 111 86.29 60.72 -38.98
C GLU A 111 86.14 59.58 -39.99
N ARG A 112 87.14 59.39 -40.86
CA ARG A 112 87.15 58.31 -41.86
C ARG A 112 87.09 56.93 -41.20
N ARG A 113 87.92 56.69 -40.18
CA ARG A 113 87.93 55.43 -39.41
C ARG A 113 86.63 55.23 -38.63
N ALA A 114 86.06 56.27 -38.04
CA ALA A 114 84.75 56.19 -37.40
C ALA A 114 83.64 55.84 -38.41
N SER A 115 83.68 56.43 -39.61
CA SER A 115 82.75 56.11 -40.70
C SER A 115 82.89 54.65 -41.14
N ASP A 116 84.10 54.16 -41.40
CA ASP A 116 84.33 52.79 -41.86
C ASP A 116 84.08 51.74 -40.77
N LEU A 117 84.36 52.04 -39.49
CA LEU A 117 83.92 51.22 -38.36
C LEU A 117 82.39 51.19 -38.23
N SER A 118 81.69 52.32 -38.40
CA SER A 118 80.22 52.36 -38.36
C SER A 118 79.60 51.52 -39.48
N ARG A 119 80.21 51.53 -40.69
CA ARG A 119 79.81 50.70 -41.84
C ARG A 119 80.07 49.22 -41.58
N ALA A 120 81.22 48.87 -40.98
CA ALA A 120 81.55 47.50 -40.62
C ALA A 120 80.59 46.95 -39.55
N LEU A 121 80.29 47.74 -38.51
CA LEU A 121 79.32 47.38 -37.46
C LEU A 121 77.89 47.27 -38.01
N ALA A 122 77.49 48.16 -38.93
CA ALA A 122 76.18 48.08 -39.57
C ALA A 122 76.01 46.80 -40.41
N ARG A 123 77.06 46.39 -41.16
CA ARG A 123 77.08 45.11 -41.89
C ARG A 123 77.05 43.93 -40.94
N ALA A 124 77.98 43.86 -39.98
CA ALA A 124 78.03 42.76 -39.01
C ALA A 124 76.73 42.60 -38.20
N ARG A 125 76.03 43.71 -37.89
CA ARG A 125 74.70 43.67 -37.27
C ARG A 125 73.62 43.16 -38.22
N ALA A 126 73.64 43.55 -39.50
CA ALA A 126 72.73 43.03 -40.51
C ALA A 126 72.95 41.52 -40.72
N ASP A 127 74.20 41.10 -40.89
CA ASP A 127 74.61 39.70 -41.07
C ASP A 127 74.18 38.83 -39.87
N ALA A 128 74.43 39.31 -38.64
CA ALA A 128 73.98 38.63 -37.41
C ALA A 128 72.46 38.56 -37.31
N SER A 129 71.72 39.62 -37.67
CA SER A 129 70.25 39.61 -37.67
C SER A 129 69.67 38.67 -38.74
N SER A 130 70.33 38.55 -39.89
CA SER A 130 69.97 37.63 -40.97
C SER A 130 70.18 36.17 -40.53
N MET A 131 71.32 35.89 -39.91
CA MET A 131 71.62 34.57 -39.33
C MET A 131 70.61 34.18 -38.24
N LEU A 132 70.27 35.10 -37.32
CA LEU A 132 69.25 34.85 -36.30
C LEU A 132 67.87 34.58 -36.90
N ALA A 133 67.43 35.35 -37.90
CA ALA A 133 66.15 35.13 -38.56
C ALA A 133 66.09 33.79 -39.32
N GLU A 134 67.24 33.31 -39.84
CA GLU A 134 67.32 32.01 -40.50
C GLU A 134 67.33 30.83 -39.49
N GLU A 135 68.01 30.98 -38.34
CA GLU A 135 67.90 29.98 -37.26
C GLU A 135 66.51 29.98 -36.60
N GLU A 136 65.84 31.13 -36.45
CA GLU A 136 64.44 31.18 -36.00
C GLU A 136 63.49 30.45 -36.96
N ARG A 137 63.71 30.54 -38.27
CA ARG A 137 62.97 29.74 -39.28
C ARG A 137 63.25 28.26 -39.12
N ARG A 138 64.52 27.85 -38.99
CA ARG A 138 64.92 26.45 -38.80
C ARG A 138 64.29 25.86 -37.55
N LEU A 139 64.41 26.54 -36.42
CA LEU A 139 63.77 26.14 -35.15
C LEU A 139 62.25 26.11 -35.25
N THR A 140 61.62 26.99 -36.05
CA THR A 140 60.17 26.95 -36.28
C THR A 140 59.75 25.72 -37.11
N VAL A 141 60.48 25.41 -38.18
CA VAL A 141 60.25 24.21 -39.01
C VAL A 141 60.52 22.92 -38.22
N GLU A 142 61.58 22.89 -37.42
CA GLU A 142 61.90 21.76 -36.53
C GLU A 142 60.82 21.56 -35.47
N ARG A 143 60.34 22.63 -34.82
CA ARG A 143 59.20 22.56 -33.89
C ARG A 143 57.91 22.08 -34.56
N GLN A 144 57.58 22.60 -35.74
CA GLN A 144 56.41 22.14 -36.52
C GLN A 144 56.52 20.65 -36.85
N ARG A 145 57.70 20.19 -37.25
CA ARG A 145 57.97 18.77 -37.51
C ARG A 145 57.83 17.92 -36.25
N LEU A 146 58.45 18.31 -35.13
CA LEU A 146 58.36 17.57 -33.87
C LEU A 146 56.92 17.49 -33.34
N VAL A 147 56.13 18.56 -33.48
CA VAL A 147 54.70 18.56 -33.14
C VAL A 147 53.91 17.62 -34.06
N ALA A 148 54.17 17.64 -35.37
CA ALA A 148 53.52 16.71 -36.30
C ALA A 148 53.87 15.24 -36.03
N GLU A 149 55.14 14.95 -35.69
CA GLU A 149 55.58 13.60 -35.31
C GLU A 149 54.95 13.15 -33.97
N GLN A 150 54.79 14.05 -33.00
CA GLN A 150 54.08 13.79 -31.73
C GLN A 150 52.56 13.61 -31.92
N GLU A 151 51.93 14.41 -32.78
CA GLU A 151 50.51 14.25 -33.12
C GLU A 151 50.25 12.90 -33.77
N GLU A 152 51.07 12.47 -34.73
CA GLU A 152 50.87 11.20 -35.41
C GLU A 152 51.13 9.99 -34.49
N GLN A 153 52.16 10.06 -33.62
CA GLN A 153 52.36 9.06 -32.56
C GLN A 153 51.14 8.97 -31.63
N SER A 154 50.61 10.12 -31.19
CA SER A 154 49.43 10.19 -30.33
C SER A 154 48.18 9.64 -31.02
N ARG A 155 47.99 9.91 -32.32
CA ARG A 155 46.89 9.37 -33.12
C ARG A 155 46.98 7.86 -33.28
N VAL A 156 48.18 7.32 -33.51
CA VAL A 156 48.42 5.87 -33.59
C VAL A 156 48.16 5.19 -32.24
N GLU A 157 48.63 5.75 -31.13
CA GLU A 157 48.35 5.20 -29.79
C GLU A 157 46.85 5.26 -29.44
N LEU A 158 46.17 6.37 -29.77
CA LEU A 158 44.72 6.48 -29.60
C LEU A 158 43.94 5.50 -30.48
N ALA A 159 44.32 5.32 -31.75
CA ALA A 159 43.71 4.33 -32.63
C ALA A 159 43.94 2.89 -32.13
N GLU A 160 45.14 2.57 -31.65
CA GLU A 160 45.46 1.25 -31.13
C GLU A 160 44.71 0.96 -29.82
N THR A 161 44.69 1.91 -28.87
CA THR A 161 43.95 1.78 -27.60
C THR A 161 42.44 1.72 -27.82
N LEU A 162 41.88 2.48 -28.76
CA LEU A 162 40.47 2.34 -29.18
C LEU A 162 40.21 0.95 -29.78
N SER A 163 41.10 0.42 -30.63
CA SER A 163 40.94 -0.93 -31.20
C SER A 163 41.00 -2.03 -30.13
N ARG A 164 41.87 -1.87 -29.11
CA ARG A 164 41.94 -2.76 -27.94
C ARG A 164 40.67 -2.67 -27.10
N ALA A 165 40.12 -1.46 -26.90
CA ALA A 165 38.87 -1.26 -26.17
C ALA A 165 37.66 -1.85 -26.91
N GLN A 166 37.60 -1.69 -28.24
CA GLN A 166 36.57 -2.29 -29.09
C GLN A 166 36.61 -3.82 -29.02
N ARG A 167 37.77 -4.45 -29.24
CA ARG A 167 37.90 -5.92 -29.15
C ARG A 167 37.48 -6.45 -27.78
N ARG A 168 37.91 -5.78 -26.70
CA ARG A 168 37.50 -6.13 -25.33
C ARG A 168 35.99 -5.99 -25.08
N ALA A 169 35.33 -5.06 -25.77
CA ALA A 169 33.88 -4.92 -25.73
C ALA A 169 33.18 -6.04 -26.55
N GLU A 170 33.69 -6.36 -27.74
CA GLU A 170 33.21 -7.46 -28.58
C GLU A 170 33.36 -8.82 -27.88
N GLU A 171 34.53 -9.11 -27.32
CA GLU A 171 34.82 -10.29 -26.47
C GLU A 171 33.83 -10.40 -25.31
N ARG A 172 33.57 -9.29 -24.60
CA ARG A 172 32.63 -9.26 -23.47
C ARG A 172 31.17 -9.43 -23.91
N VAL A 173 30.78 -8.89 -25.06
CA VAL A 173 29.43 -9.08 -25.62
C VAL A 173 29.23 -10.53 -26.09
N ALA A 174 30.24 -11.13 -26.71
CA ALA A 174 30.22 -12.55 -27.08
C ALA A 174 30.16 -13.47 -25.85
N GLY A 175 30.93 -13.16 -24.79
CA GLY A 175 30.86 -13.86 -23.51
C GLY A 175 29.46 -13.78 -22.89
N LEU A 176 28.90 -12.57 -22.76
CA LEU A 176 27.55 -12.37 -22.22
C LEU A 176 26.46 -13.05 -23.07
N ALA A 177 26.64 -13.16 -24.40
CA ALA A 177 25.72 -13.92 -25.25
C ALA A 177 25.78 -15.42 -24.96
N GLY A 178 26.99 -15.98 -24.78
CA GLY A 178 27.19 -17.37 -24.37
C GLY A 178 26.65 -17.67 -22.97
N ASP A 179 26.88 -16.77 -22.00
CA ASP A 179 26.33 -16.86 -20.65
C ASP A 179 24.79 -16.89 -20.68
N LEU A 180 24.16 -16.05 -21.51
CA LEU A 180 22.70 -16.00 -21.69
C LEU A 180 22.16 -17.26 -22.38
N GLU A 181 22.86 -17.82 -23.36
CA GLU A 181 22.47 -19.09 -23.99
C GLU A 181 22.59 -20.27 -23.01
N GLN A 182 23.66 -20.31 -22.21
CA GLN A 182 23.86 -21.31 -21.16
C GLN A 182 22.78 -21.21 -20.07
N LEU A 183 22.43 -19.99 -19.62
CA LEU A 183 21.32 -19.75 -18.69
C LEU A 183 19.96 -20.13 -19.29
N GLN A 184 19.71 -19.82 -20.57
CA GLN A 184 18.49 -20.23 -21.26
C GLN A 184 18.38 -21.76 -21.32
N GLN A 185 19.49 -22.46 -21.57
CA GLN A 185 19.53 -23.91 -21.64
C GLN A 185 19.43 -24.58 -20.27
N SER A 186 20.03 -24.00 -19.22
CA SER A 186 19.86 -24.51 -17.84
C SER A 186 18.41 -24.34 -17.39
N LEU A 187 17.80 -23.17 -17.61
CA LEU A 187 16.38 -22.92 -17.28
C LEU A 187 15.43 -23.85 -18.04
N LYS A 188 15.66 -24.10 -19.34
CA LYS A 188 14.91 -25.12 -20.10
C LYS A 188 15.02 -26.50 -19.44
N SER A 189 16.22 -26.90 -18.99
CA SER A 189 16.43 -28.19 -18.34
C SER A 189 15.80 -28.30 -16.94
N GLU A 190 15.76 -27.20 -16.18
CA GLU A 190 15.12 -27.14 -14.87
C GLU A 190 13.59 -27.14 -14.99
N ILE A 191 13.03 -26.41 -15.96
CA ILE A 191 11.59 -26.44 -16.26
C ILE A 191 11.17 -27.84 -16.71
N ALA A 192 11.96 -28.52 -17.55
CA ALA A 192 11.69 -29.90 -17.95
C ALA A 192 11.69 -30.86 -16.74
N ARG A 193 12.72 -30.81 -15.88
CA ARG A 193 12.80 -31.61 -14.65
C ARG A 193 11.68 -31.31 -13.66
N LEU A 194 11.25 -30.04 -13.57
CA LEU A 194 10.14 -29.65 -12.70
C LEU A 194 8.80 -30.19 -13.23
N GLY A 195 8.58 -30.13 -14.54
CA GLY A 195 7.41 -30.73 -15.19
C GLY A 195 7.38 -32.26 -15.06
N GLU A 196 8.53 -32.93 -15.23
CA GLU A 196 8.68 -34.37 -15.00
C GLU A 196 8.39 -34.77 -13.55
N ARG A 197 8.93 -34.02 -12.57
CA ARG A 197 8.62 -34.20 -11.14
C ARG A 197 7.16 -33.92 -10.81
N GLN A 198 6.53 -32.90 -11.40
CA GLN A 198 5.11 -32.63 -11.22
C GLN A 198 4.24 -33.75 -11.80
N SER A 199 4.57 -34.25 -13.00
CA SER A 199 3.91 -35.40 -13.62
C SER A 199 3.99 -36.65 -12.73
N HIS A 200 5.19 -36.97 -12.21
CA HIS A 200 5.36 -38.09 -11.27
C HIS A 200 4.53 -37.93 -10.00
N LEU A 201 4.53 -36.73 -9.37
CA LEU A 201 3.77 -36.48 -8.15
C LEU A 201 2.25 -36.48 -8.37
N ILE A 202 1.80 -36.15 -9.59
CA ILE A 202 0.39 -36.29 -9.99
C ILE A 202 0.04 -37.78 -10.14
N ALA A 203 0.84 -38.55 -10.90
CA ALA A 203 0.60 -39.99 -11.08
C ALA A 203 0.64 -40.77 -9.75
N GLU A 204 1.57 -40.46 -8.86
CA GLU A 204 1.65 -41.03 -7.50
C GLU A 204 0.43 -40.67 -6.63
N ALA A 205 -0.12 -39.46 -6.80
CA ALA A 205 -1.35 -39.05 -6.14
C ALA A 205 -2.60 -39.70 -6.75
N GLU A 206 -2.64 -39.90 -8.07
CA GLU A 206 -3.71 -40.59 -8.79
C GLU A 206 -3.77 -42.08 -8.41
N GLU A 207 -2.63 -42.80 -8.44
CA GLU A 207 -2.52 -44.19 -7.98
C GLU A 207 -2.98 -44.33 -6.53
N ARG A 208 -2.59 -43.39 -5.66
CA ARG A 208 -3.03 -43.37 -4.26
C ARG A 208 -4.53 -43.13 -4.11
N VAL A 209 -5.11 -42.22 -4.89
CA VAL A 209 -6.56 -41.93 -4.88
C VAL A 209 -7.35 -43.12 -5.41
N GLU A 210 -6.84 -43.83 -6.42
CA GLU A 210 -7.45 -45.07 -6.93
C GLU A 210 -7.40 -46.18 -5.86
N ALA A 211 -6.25 -46.41 -5.24
CA ALA A 211 -6.10 -47.38 -4.15
C ALA A 211 -6.96 -47.05 -2.91
N ASP A 212 -7.10 -45.78 -2.54
CA ASP A 212 -7.99 -45.35 -1.45
C ASP A 212 -9.48 -45.42 -1.87
N HIS A 213 -9.81 -45.27 -3.16
CA HIS A 213 -11.16 -45.50 -3.69
C HIS A 213 -11.53 -46.99 -3.69
N GLU A 214 -10.63 -47.90 -4.09
CA GLU A 214 -10.84 -49.35 -3.98
C GLU A 214 -11.09 -49.77 -2.53
N ARG A 215 -10.28 -49.29 -1.58
CA ARG A 215 -10.45 -49.54 -0.14
C ARG A 215 -11.81 -49.07 0.37
N LEU A 216 -12.27 -47.88 -0.04
CA LEU A 216 -13.59 -47.36 0.32
C LEU A 216 -14.72 -48.21 -0.29
N ASN A 217 -14.59 -48.66 -1.54
CA ASN A 217 -15.57 -49.55 -2.17
C ASN A 217 -15.65 -50.90 -1.46
N VAL A 218 -14.52 -51.52 -1.10
CA VAL A 218 -14.48 -52.77 -0.33
C VAL A 218 -15.14 -52.58 1.05
N ALA A 219 -14.76 -51.54 1.80
CA ALA A 219 -15.35 -51.25 3.10
C ALA A 219 -16.85 -50.95 3.02
N HIS A 220 -17.32 -50.34 1.92
CA HIS A 220 -18.72 -50.05 1.68
C HIS A 220 -19.54 -51.31 1.32
N GLU A 221 -18.98 -52.25 0.56
CA GLU A 221 -19.61 -53.57 0.33
C GLU A 221 -19.60 -54.44 1.60
N GLU A 222 -18.55 -54.38 2.43
CA GLU A 222 -18.55 -55.00 3.76
C GLU A 222 -19.65 -54.41 4.66
N GLN A 223 -19.84 -53.08 4.66
CA GLN A 223 -20.94 -52.42 5.37
C GLN A 223 -22.30 -52.83 4.81
N ARG A 224 -22.48 -52.91 3.49
CA ARG A 224 -23.71 -53.43 2.86
C ARG A 224 -23.99 -54.88 3.28
N ALA A 225 -22.98 -55.74 3.29
CA ALA A 225 -23.10 -57.12 3.73
C ALA A 225 -23.37 -57.25 5.24
N ALA A 226 -22.82 -56.37 6.07
CA ALA A 226 -23.13 -56.30 7.50
C ALA A 226 -24.57 -55.83 7.75
N LEU A 227 -25.02 -54.76 7.09
CA LEU A 227 -26.41 -54.28 7.16
C LEU A 227 -27.41 -55.31 6.63
N ALA A 228 -27.05 -56.06 5.58
CA ALA A 228 -27.87 -57.15 5.07
C ALA A 228 -28.02 -58.29 6.09
N ARG A 229 -26.92 -58.71 6.74
CA ARG A 229 -26.94 -59.71 7.82
C ARG A 229 -27.79 -59.25 9.01
N ILE A 230 -27.55 -58.05 9.53
CA ILE A 230 -28.34 -57.45 10.62
C ILE A 230 -29.83 -57.38 10.23
N ARG A 231 -30.17 -57.03 8.98
CA ARG A 231 -31.57 -57.03 8.54
C ARG A 231 -32.18 -58.44 8.55
N THR A 232 -31.45 -59.44 8.08
CA THR A 232 -31.89 -60.86 8.12
C THR A 232 -32.07 -61.33 9.57
N GLU A 233 -31.08 -61.13 10.43
CA GLU A 233 -31.11 -61.45 11.86
C GLU A 233 -32.30 -60.78 12.57
N LEU A 234 -32.58 -59.50 12.27
CA LEU A 234 -33.76 -58.80 12.81
C LEU A 234 -35.08 -59.37 12.27
N THR A 235 -35.16 -59.78 10.99
CA THR A 235 -36.38 -60.44 10.48
C THR A 235 -36.58 -61.84 11.04
N GLU A 236 -35.51 -62.59 11.29
CA GLU A 236 -35.56 -63.92 11.92
C GLU A 236 -35.92 -63.81 13.41
N ALA A 237 -35.32 -62.87 14.15
CA ALA A 237 -35.68 -62.59 15.54
C ALA A 237 -37.13 -62.11 15.68
N ALA A 238 -37.60 -61.25 14.77
CA ALA A 238 -39.00 -60.83 14.73
C ALA A 238 -39.94 -62.01 14.43
N ALA A 239 -39.61 -62.86 13.44
CA ALA A 239 -40.41 -64.05 13.12
C ALA A 239 -40.45 -65.06 14.29
N ALA A 240 -39.32 -65.26 14.98
CA ALA A 240 -39.24 -66.08 16.18
C ALA A 240 -40.11 -65.51 17.32
N ALA A 241 -40.03 -64.21 17.59
CA ALA A 241 -40.86 -63.54 18.60
C ALA A 241 -42.36 -63.62 18.27
N PHE A 242 -42.75 -63.43 17.01
CA PHE A 242 -44.13 -63.63 16.56
C PHE A 242 -44.59 -65.10 16.72
N SER A 243 -43.70 -66.07 16.49
CA SER A 243 -44.00 -67.50 16.69
C SER A 243 -44.22 -67.84 18.17
N VAL A 244 -43.37 -67.31 19.07
CA VAL A 244 -43.51 -67.49 20.53
C VAL A 244 -44.81 -66.84 21.03
N ALA A 245 -45.05 -65.57 20.71
CA ALA A 245 -46.27 -64.87 21.12
C ALA A 245 -47.55 -65.53 20.56
N LYS A 246 -47.48 -66.09 19.35
CA LYS A 246 -48.57 -66.90 18.78
C LYS A 246 -48.78 -68.20 19.59
N GLY A 247 -47.70 -68.89 19.98
CA GLY A 247 -47.76 -70.08 20.83
C GLY A 247 -48.42 -69.79 22.18
N GLU A 248 -48.02 -68.71 22.85
CA GLU A 248 -48.62 -68.23 24.12
C GLU A 248 -50.12 -67.92 23.94
N ILE A 249 -50.53 -67.30 22.83
CA ILE A 249 -51.94 -67.04 22.52
C ILE A 249 -52.72 -68.35 22.27
N GLU A 250 -52.14 -69.32 21.57
CA GLU A 250 -52.77 -70.63 21.32
C GLU A 250 -52.87 -71.48 22.60
N GLU A 251 -51.87 -71.39 23.49
CA GLU A 251 -51.88 -71.99 24.82
C GLU A 251 -52.93 -71.34 25.72
N HIS A 252 -52.92 -70.02 25.90
CA HIS A 252 -53.96 -69.32 26.67
C HIS A 252 -55.37 -69.53 26.08
N ALA A 253 -55.51 -69.72 24.77
CA ALA A 253 -56.77 -70.12 24.14
C ALA A 253 -57.14 -71.58 24.44
N ALA A 254 -56.19 -72.49 24.61
CA ALA A 254 -56.42 -73.86 25.06
C ALA A 254 -56.76 -73.91 26.56
N GLU A 255 -56.06 -73.18 27.42
CA GLU A 255 -56.38 -73.01 28.84
C GLU A 255 -57.77 -72.42 29.04
N ARG A 256 -58.11 -71.33 28.33
CA ARG A 256 -59.44 -70.72 28.39
C ARG A 256 -60.54 -71.70 27.94
N ARG A 257 -60.27 -72.53 26.93
CA ARG A 257 -61.19 -73.62 26.52
C ARG A 257 -61.33 -74.69 27.61
N ARG A 258 -60.24 -75.13 28.25
CA ARG A 258 -60.27 -76.07 29.40
C ARG A 258 -61.05 -75.50 30.58
N ALA A 259 -60.79 -74.25 30.96
CA ALA A 259 -61.48 -73.58 32.07
C ALA A 259 -62.98 -73.37 31.80
N LEU A 260 -63.36 -72.97 30.58
CA LEU A 260 -64.77 -72.91 30.18
C LEU A 260 -65.43 -74.30 30.16
N HIS A 261 -64.68 -75.36 29.86
CA HIS A 261 -65.18 -76.73 29.92
C HIS A 261 -65.40 -77.19 31.37
N ASP A 262 -64.45 -76.99 32.29
CA ASP A 262 -64.63 -77.24 33.74
C ASP A 262 -65.85 -76.50 34.29
N VAL A 263 -65.99 -75.20 33.99
CA VAL A 263 -67.15 -74.42 34.41
C VAL A 263 -68.45 -74.98 33.81
N SER A 264 -68.44 -75.45 32.56
CA SER A 264 -69.60 -76.09 31.93
C SER A 264 -69.95 -77.44 32.57
N GLU A 265 -68.96 -78.27 32.91
CA GLU A 265 -69.18 -79.53 33.62
C GLU A 265 -69.67 -79.31 35.05
N ARG A 266 -69.11 -78.34 35.77
CA ARG A 266 -69.55 -77.94 37.12
C ARG A 266 -70.97 -77.38 37.11
N LEU A 267 -71.34 -76.60 36.09
CA LEU A 267 -72.71 -76.14 35.90
C LEU A 267 -73.66 -77.32 35.62
N ARG A 268 -73.33 -78.21 34.68
CA ARG A 268 -74.11 -79.43 34.38
C ARG A 268 -74.24 -80.36 35.58
N ARG A 269 -73.21 -80.45 36.42
CA ARG A 269 -73.22 -81.22 37.66
C ARG A 269 -74.15 -80.57 38.69
N ARG A 270 -74.02 -79.27 38.92
CA ARG A 270 -74.92 -78.48 39.78
C ARG A 270 -76.37 -78.56 39.31
N GLU A 271 -76.60 -78.56 38.00
CA GLU A 271 -77.93 -78.71 37.36
C GLU A 271 -78.54 -80.09 37.64
N ARG A 272 -77.74 -81.17 37.62
CA ARG A 272 -78.19 -82.52 38.02
C ARG A 272 -78.43 -82.61 39.52
N GLU A 273 -77.50 -82.15 40.34
CA GLU A 273 -77.63 -82.13 41.81
C GLU A 273 -78.89 -81.34 42.24
N LEU A 274 -79.21 -80.25 41.53
CA LEU A 274 -80.47 -79.50 41.72
C LEU A 274 -81.71 -80.22 41.18
N ARG A 275 -81.66 -80.90 40.02
CA ARG A 275 -82.79 -81.74 39.55
C ARG A 275 -83.07 -82.88 40.52
N GLU A 276 -82.04 -83.60 40.94
CA GLU A 276 -82.15 -84.69 41.93
C GLU A 276 -82.65 -84.17 43.29
N GLN A 277 -82.35 -82.92 43.66
CA GLN A 277 -82.92 -82.28 44.85
C GLN A 277 -84.40 -81.93 44.63
N ILE A 278 -84.76 -81.32 43.50
CA ILE A 278 -86.16 -81.00 43.14
C ILE A 278 -87.01 -82.28 43.08
N GLU A 279 -86.55 -83.33 42.40
CA GLU A 279 -87.26 -84.62 42.30
C GLU A 279 -87.47 -85.26 43.69
N ARG A 280 -86.52 -85.10 44.64
CA ARG A 280 -86.69 -85.53 46.03
C ARG A 280 -87.67 -84.64 46.80
N GLU A 281 -87.56 -83.32 46.68
CA GLU A 281 -88.48 -82.38 47.35
C GLU A 281 -89.92 -82.49 46.81
N GLU A 282 -90.09 -82.76 45.52
CA GLU A 282 -91.36 -83.07 44.85
C GLU A 282 -91.90 -84.44 45.30
N ALA A 283 -91.07 -85.48 45.39
CA ALA A 283 -91.49 -86.79 45.92
C ALA A 283 -91.89 -86.70 47.40
N GLU A 284 -91.14 -85.99 48.23
CA GLU A 284 -91.50 -85.71 49.62
C GLU A 284 -92.75 -84.83 49.71
N ALA A 285 -92.92 -83.83 48.84
CA ALA A 285 -94.13 -83.03 48.77
C ALA A 285 -95.33 -83.90 48.40
N ALA A 286 -95.23 -84.74 47.37
CA ALA A 286 -96.27 -85.68 46.97
C ALA A 286 -96.60 -86.69 48.06
N GLN A 287 -95.61 -87.18 48.83
CA GLN A 287 -95.82 -88.09 49.95
C GLN A 287 -96.42 -87.40 51.19
N ARG A 288 -96.03 -86.15 51.49
CA ARG A 288 -96.68 -85.31 52.51
C ARG A 288 -98.14 -85.03 52.11
N ILE A 289 -98.37 -84.68 50.84
CA ILE A 289 -99.68 -84.41 50.26
C ILE A 289 -100.56 -85.67 50.32
N SER A 290 -100.11 -86.84 49.87
CA SER A 290 -100.90 -88.07 49.91
C SER A 290 -101.20 -88.54 51.33
N THR A 291 -100.25 -88.39 52.27
CA THR A 291 -100.48 -88.65 53.70
C THR A 291 -101.54 -87.69 54.26
N SER A 292 -101.44 -86.39 53.94
CA SER A 292 -102.42 -85.40 54.39
C SER A 292 -103.80 -85.60 53.78
N PHE A 293 -103.89 -86.02 52.51
CA PHE A 293 -105.15 -86.39 51.87
C PHE A 293 -105.75 -87.64 52.50
N GLY A 294 -104.98 -88.68 52.79
CA GLY A 294 -105.48 -89.87 53.50
C GLY A 294 -106.03 -89.54 54.89
N ASP A 295 -105.40 -88.60 55.61
CA ASP A 295 -105.89 -88.12 56.90
C ASP A 295 -107.12 -87.20 56.78
N ILE A 296 -107.23 -86.39 55.73
CA ILE A 296 -108.43 -85.58 55.43
C ILE A 296 -109.59 -86.49 55.02
N GLU A 297 -109.36 -87.43 54.11
CA GLU A 297 -110.34 -88.39 53.61
C GLU A 297 -110.89 -89.25 54.76
N ARG A 298 -110.01 -89.74 55.66
CA ARG A 298 -110.44 -90.39 56.91
C ARG A 298 -111.30 -89.47 57.77
N ARG A 299 -110.93 -88.20 57.97
CA ARG A 299 -111.71 -87.24 58.79
C ARG A 299 -113.06 -86.90 58.17
N GLU A 300 -113.16 -86.77 56.86
CA GLU A 300 -114.44 -86.48 56.18
C GLU A 300 -115.31 -87.75 56.07
N LEU A 301 -114.75 -88.94 55.86
CA LEU A 301 -115.49 -90.20 55.98
C LEU A 301 -116.03 -90.40 57.40
N ASP A 302 -115.21 -90.18 58.43
CA ASP A 302 -115.59 -90.32 59.85
C ASP A 302 -116.51 -89.17 60.34
N LYS A 303 -116.59 -88.05 59.61
CA LYS A 303 -117.66 -87.06 59.75
C LYS A 303 -118.94 -87.50 59.05
N LEU A 304 -118.85 -87.99 57.81
CA LEU A 304 -119.99 -88.44 57.01
C LEU A 304 -120.70 -89.61 57.70
N GLN A 305 -119.96 -90.61 58.20
CA GLN A 305 -120.52 -91.71 58.99
C GLN A 305 -121.25 -91.18 60.22
N ARG A 306 -120.61 -90.34 61.04
CA ARG A 306 -121.23 -89.74 62.24
C ARG A 306 -122.32 -88.70 61.94
N MET A 307 -122.51 -88.30 60.69
CA MET A 307 -123.64 -87.51 60.21
C MET A 307 -124.79 -88.42 59.73
N VAL A 308 -124.46 -89.53 59.06
CA VAL A 308 -125.41 -90.57 58.62
C VAL A 308 -126.06 -91.25 59.82
N GLU A 309 -125.29 -91.74 60.80
CA GLU A 309 -125.81 -92.33 62.05
C GLU A 309 -126.79 -91.38 62.76
N ARG A 310 -126.36 -90.13 62.95
CA ARG A 310 -127.13 -89.06 63.60
C ARG A 310 -128.32 -88.56 62.77
N SER A 311 -128.37 -88.88 61.48
CA SER A 311 -129.54 -88.65 60.62
C SER A 311 -130.50 -89.84 60.68
N GLY A 312 -130.00 -91.07 60.80
CA GLY A 312 -130.80 -92.28 60.95
C GLY A 312 -131.64 -92.27 62.23
N GLU A 313 -131.01 -91.98 63.38
CA GLU A 313 -131.73 -91.82 64.66
C GLU A 313 -132.81 -90.75 64.56
N ARG A 314 -132.48 -89.57 64.00
CA ARG A 314 -133.40 -88.44 63.88
C ARG A 314 -134.55 -88.67 62.91
N TYR A 315 -134.38 -89.46 61.85
CA TYR A 315 -135.48 -89.79 60.94
C TYR A 315 -136.48 -90.78 61.55
N VAL A 316 -136.03 -91.68 62.44
CA VAL A 316 -136.94 -92.56 63.20
C VAL A 316 -137.66 -91.76 64.29
N GLU A 317 -136.94 -90.99 65.09
CA GLU A 317 -137.50 -90.21 66.20
C GLU A 317 -138.48 -89.11 65.72
N ALA A 318 -138.22 -88.48 64.56
CA ALA A 318 -139.15 -87.52 63.96
C ALA A 318 -140.45 -88.16 63.45
N ALA A 319 -140.40 -89.40 62.92
CA ALA A 319 -141.56 -90.08 62.36
C ALA A 319 -142.65 -90.33 63.41
N GLU A 320 -142.28 -90.81 64.61
CA GLU A 320 -143.23 -91.05 65.70
C GLU A 320 -143.84 -89.73 66.22
N GLN A 321 -143.03 -88.68 66.36
CA GLN A 321 -143.49 -87.38 66.85
C GLN A 321 -144.44 -86.69 65.84
N GLN A 322 -144.22 -86.83 64.54
CA GLN A 322 -145.04 -86.21 63.49
C GLN A 322 -146.41 -86.91 63.32
N PHE A 323 -146.49 -88.24 63.52
CA PHE A 323 -147.77 -88.94 63.64
C PHE A 323 -148.55 -88.53 64.90
N SER A 324 -147.88 -88.34 66.04
CA SER A 324 -148.51 -87.88 67.28
C SER A 324 -149.08 -86.44 67.17
N ALA A 325 -148.32 -85.53 66.56
CA ALA A 325 -148.70 -84.13 66.42
C ALA A 325 -149.88 -83.90 65.46
N SER A 326 -149.93 -84.62 64.34
CA SER A 326 -150.95 -84.42 63.28
C SER A 326 -152.36 -84.81 63.74
N ILE A 327 -152.51 -85.90 64.50
CA ILE A 327 -153.80 -86.34 65.08
C ILE A 327 -154.36 -85.28 66.06
N LYS A 328 -153.48 -84.54 66.75
CA LYS A 328 -153.88 -83.50 67.71
C LYS A 328 -154.24 -82.19 67.02
N ALA A 329 -153.40 -81.74 66.08
CA ALA A 329 -153.62 -80.50 65.32
C ALA A 329 -154.91 -80.52 64.49
N ALA A 330 -155.26 -81.67 63.90
CA ALA A 330 -156.48 -81.85 63.12
C ALA A 330 -157.79 -81.65 63.92
N ARG A 331 -157.72 -81.60 65.26
CA ARG A 331 -158.90 -81.52 66.14
C ARG A 331 -159.19 -80.11 66.67
N ASP A 332 -158.18 -79.23 66.75
CA ASP A 332 -158.32 -77.91 67.39
C ASP A 332 -158.52 -76.74 66.38
N ASP A 333 -157.88 -76.75 65.20
CA ASP A 333 -158.00 -75.62 64.25
C ASP A 333 -159.38 -75.55 63.58
N ALA A 334 -160.00 -76.73 63.37
CA ALA A 334 -161.36 -76.89 62.86
C ALA A 334 -162.42 -76.17 63.70
N GLY A 335 -162.17 -75.95 65.00
CA GLY A 335 -163.08 -75.28 65.91
C GLY A 335 -163.00 -73.75 65.93
N ARG A 336 -162.01 -73.13 65.27
CA ARG A 336 -161.72 -71.68 65.45
C ARG A 336 -161.62 -70.85 64.17
N ARG A 337 -161.10 -71.41 63.07
CA ARG A 337 -160.89 -70.62 61.83
C ARG A 337 -162.13 -70.39 60.97
N LEU A 338 -163.14 -71.28 61.06
CA LEU A 338 -164.40 -71.16 60.30
C LEU A 338 -165.27 -69.96 60.74
N SER A 339 -164.91 -69.29 61.84
CA SER A 339 -165.71 -68.27 62.53
C SER A 339 -165.47 -66.82 62.08
N ARG A 340 -164.41 -66.48 61.33
CA ARG A 340 -163.96 -65.06 61.23
C ARG A 340 -163.73 -64.48 59.84
N GLU A 341 -162.91 -65.11 58.98
CA GLU A 341 -162.33 -64.37 57.83
C GLU A 341 -162.80 -64.85 56.44
N LEU A 342 -164.07 -65.27 56.38
CA LEU A 342 -164.91 -65.21 55.17
C LEU A 342 -165.07 -63.78 54.60
N GLU A 343 -164.61 -62.77 55.34
CA GLU A 343 -164.95 -61.36 55.18
C GLU A 343 -163.88 -60.53 54.43
N ARG A 344 -162.73 -61.10 54.06
CA ARG A 344 -161.55 -60.32 53.60
C ARG A 344 -160.87 -60.78 52.30
N SER A 345 -161.52 -61.58 51.46
CA SER A 345 -160.92 -62.24 50.29
C SER A 345 -161.09 -61.54 48.92
N SER A 346 -161.61 -60.32 48.86
CA SER A 346 -162.14 -59.70 47.62
C SER A 346 -161.27 -58.63 46.93
N ALA A 347 -160.05 -58.33 47.41
CA ALA A 347 -159.43 -57.01 47.19
C ALA A 347 -158.63 -56.75 45.89
N MET A 348 -157.47 -57.42 45.62
CA MET A 348 -156.42 -56.83 44.74
C MET A 348 -155.51 -57.82 43.95
N PHE A 349 -155.13 -57.46 42.71
CA PHE A 349 -154.16 -58.13 41.79
C PHE A 349 -153.56 -57.16 40.69
N ALA A 350 -152.29 -57.37 40.25
CA ALA A 350 -151.60 -57.06 38.94
C ALA A 350 -150.83 -55.72 38.54
N ARG A 351 -149.57 -55.80 37.96
CA ARG A 351 -148.95 -55.13 36.71
C ARG A 351 -147.42 -54.61 36.63
N GLU A 352 -146.57 -55.19 35.73
CA GLU A 352 -145.61 -54.78 34.56
C GLU A 352 -144.31 -53.78 34.50
N ALA A 353 -143.57 -53.62 33.32
CA ALA A 353 -142.13 -53.09 33.00
C ALA A 353 -141.89 -52.21 31.65
N GLU A 354 -140.76 -51.84 30.89
CA GLU A 354 -139.25 -52.09 30.65
C GLU A 354 -138.43 -51.02 29.69
N SER A 355 -137.23 -51.28 29.01
CA SER A 355 -136.41 -50.58 27.87
C SER A 355 -135.08 -49.67 28.09
N VAL A 356 -134.07 -49.20 27.22
CA VAL A 356 -133.46 -49.28 25.78
C VAL A 356 -131.96 -48.65 25.52
N LEU A 357 -131.39 -48.23 24.32
CA LEU A 357 -129.90 -48.14 23.87
C LEU A 357 -129.29 -47.07 22.78
N ALA A 358 -127.92 -46.81 22.70
CA ALA A 358 -126.89 -46.62 21.53
C ALA A 358 -126.22 -45.28 20.84
N GLU A 359 -124.92 -45.34 20.34
CA GLU A 359 -124.18 -44.80 19.07
C GLU A 359 -123.06 -43.63 18.82
N ARG A 360 -122.01 -43.89 17.93
CA ARG A 360 -121.18 -43.16 16.83
C ARG A 360 -119.86 -42.22 16.86
N LEU A 361 -119.32 -41.77 15.66
CA LEU A 361 -117.87 -41.42 15.27
C LEU A 361 -117.61 -40.40 14.03
N ALA A 362 -116.37 -39.91 13.70
CA ALA A 362 -116.01 -38.84 12.66
C ALA A 362 -114.73 -39.00 11.70
N ARG A 363 -114.02 -37.92 11.20
CA ARG A 363 -113.18 -37.83 9.91
C ARG A 363 -111.89 -36.88 9.81
N VAL A 364 -111.23 -36.74 8.61
CA VAL A 364 -109.87 -36.14 8.24
C VAL A 364 -109.78 -35.44 6.82
N GLY A 365 -108.77 -34.58 6.45
CA GLY A 365 -108.40 -34.25 5.02
C GLY A 365 -107.28 -33.18 4.66
N ASP A 366 -106.49 -33.44 3.58
CA ASP A 366 -105.71 -32.62 2.57
C ASP A 366 -104.61 -31.54 2.88
N ALA A 367 -103.67 -31.13 1.99
CA ALA A 367 -102.80 -31.79 0.95
C ALA A 367 -101.78 -30.82 0.25
N GLY A 368 -100.65 -31.30 -0.31
CA GLY A 368 -100.17 -30.79 -1.63
C GLY A 368 -98.73 -30.24 -1.87
N GLY A 369 -98.44 -28.98 -1.50
CA GLY A 369 -97.73 -28.06 -2.42
C GLY A 369 -96.18 -27.95 -2.49
N GLN A 370 -95.44 -27.87 -1.38
CA GLN A 370 -94.18 -27.07 -1.34
C GLN A 370 -92.83 -27.79 -1.59
N ARG A 371 -92.70 -28.64 -2.64
CA ARG A 371 -91.46 -29.46 -2.82
C ARG A 371 -90.42 -29.02 -3.87
N LEU A 372 -90.61 -27.91 -4.58
CA LEU A 372 -89.64 -27.40 -5.58
C LEU A 372 -88.82 -26.18 -5.11
N GLU A 373 -89.35 -25.36 -4.22
CA GLU A 373 -88.80 -24.04 -3.87
C GLU A 373 -87.47 -24.10 -3.10
N ARG A 374 -87.21 -25.20 -2.37
CA ARG A 374 -86.04 -25.32 -1.48
C ARG A 374 -84.70 -25.52 -2.17
N ARG A 375 -84.66 -25.89 -3.46
CA ARG A 375 -83.39 -26.27 -4.14
C ARG A 375 -82.64 -25.15 -4.84
N LEU A 376 -83.14 -23.91 -4.85
CA LEU A 376 -82.45 -22.76 -5.47
C LEU A 376 -81.77 -21.82 -4.47
N SER A 377 -82.23 -21.77 -3.22
CA SER A 377 -81.67 -20.86 -2.19
C SER A 377 -80.41 -21.39 -1.47
N GLU A 378 -80.12 -22.69 -1.56
CA GLU A 378 -79.00 -23.31 -0.83
C GLU A 378 -77.65 -23.24 -1.58
N SER A 379 -77.61 -22.91 -2.88
CA SER A 379 -76.37 -22.83 -3.69
C SER A 379 -75.68 -21.46 -3.66
N GLU A 380 -76.45 -20.36 -3.65
CA GLU A 380 -75.93 -19.00 -3.74
C GLU A 380 -75.21 -18.56 -2.45
N ALA A 381 -75.76 -18.95 -1.29
CA ALA A 381 -75.19 -18.66 0.04
C ALA A 381 -73.91 -19.46 0.38
N ALA A 382 -73.45 -20.36 -0.50
CA ALA A 382 -72.25 -21.17 -0.32
C ALA A 382 -71.01 -20.58 -1.05
N LEU A 383 -71.22 -19.78 -2.10
CA LEU A 383 -70.14 -19.20 -2.91
C LEU A 383 -69.59 -17.89 -2.33
N SER A 384 -70.43 -17.07 -1.70
CA SER A 384 -70.02 -15.79 -1.07
C SER A 384 -68.99 -15.99 0.04
N ARG A 385 -69.33 -16.80 1.05
CA ARG A 385 -68.45 -17.10 2.21
C ARG A 385 -67.05 -17.57 1.79
N ARG A 386 -66.98 -18.45 0.79
CA ARG A 386 -65.71 -19.03 0.31
C ARG A 386 -64.83 -18.04 -0.49
N ARG A 387 -65.41 -16.97 -1.03
CA ARG A 387 -64.67 -15.85 -1.63
C ARG A 387 -64.08 -14.95 -0.55
N ASP A 388 -64.89 -14.63 0.46
CA ASP A 388 -64.55 -13.60 1.46
C ASP A 388 -63.45 -14.11 2.43
N GLU A 389 -63.47 -15.39 2.79
CA GLU A 389 -62.37 -16.06 3.51
C GLU A 389 -61.03 -16.03 2.72
N PHE A 390 -61.08 -16.17 1.39
CA PHE A 390 -59.88 -16.18 0.54
C PHE A 390 -59.29 -14.77 0.34
N LEU A 391 -60.14 -13.73 0.33
CA LEU A 391 -59.70 -12.33 0.29
C LEU A 391 -59.03 -11.92 1.61
N ALA A 392 -59.63 -12.23 2.75
CA ALA A 392 -59.05 -11.93 4.07
C ALA A 392 -57.66 -12.60 4.25
N ALA A 393 -57.51 -13.85 3.80
CA ALA A 393 -56.24 -14.57 3.85
C ALA A 393 -55.15 -13.98 2.91
N LEU A 394 -55.55 -13.28 1.84
CA LEU A 394 -54.63 -12.54 0.97
C LEU A 394 -54.26 -11.18 1.55
N GLU A 395 -55.22 -10.41 2.06
CA GLU A 395 -54.97 -9.12 2.71
C GLU A 395 -54.02 -9.26 3.90
N GLN A 396 -54.21 -10.28 4.74
CA GLN A 396 -53.30 -10.54 5.85
C GLN A 396 -51.85 -10.80 5.38
N ARG A 397 -51.67 -11.63 4.34
CA ARG A 397 -50.32 -11.95 3.82
C ARG A 397 -49.66 -10.77 3.12
N PHE A 398 -50.42 -9.90 2.44
CA PHE A 398 -49.90 -8.63 1.92
C PHE A 398 -49.59 -7.61 3.03
N GLY A 399 -50.38 -7.58 4.10
CA GLY A 399 -50.11 -6.76 5.29
C GLY A 399 -48.82 -7.15 6.00
N GLU A 400 -48.62 -8.45 6.24
CA GLU A 400 -47.42 -9.03 6.84
C GLU A 400 -46.17 -8.77 5.96
N ALA A 401 -46.25 -9.06 4.65
CA ALA A 401 -45.17 -8.78 3.70
C ALA A 401 -44.85 -7.27 3.60
N GLY A 402 -45.87 -6.41 3.62
CA GLY A 402 -45.71 -4.95 3.61
C GLY A 402 -45.15 -4.38 4.91
N ALA A 403 -45.31 -5.06 6.04
CA ALA A 403 -44.71 -4.71 7.34
C ALA A 403 -43.29 -5.26 7.50
N GLU A 404 -42.96 -6.37 6.85
CA GLU A 404 -41.60 -6.88 6.68
C GLU A 404 -40.77 -5.94 5.79
N LEU A 405 -41.28 -5.57 4.61
CA LEU A 405 -40.57 -4.74 3.64
C LEU A 405 -40.34 -3.32 4.17
N ARG A 406 -41.31 -2.72 4.89
CA ARG A 406 -41.10 -1.44 5.59
C ARG A 406 -40.07 -1.51 6.71
N ARG A 407 -39.96 -2.63 7.46
CA ARG A 407 -38.89 -2.81 8.45
C ARG A 407 -37.51 -2.91 7.80
N ARG A 408 -37.40 -3.56 6.63
CA ARG A 408 -36.15 -3.62 5.86
C ARG A 408 -35.75 -2.30 5.23
N MET A 409 -36.70 -1.48 4.78
CA MET A 409 -36.37 -0.11 4.33
C MET A 409 -35.99 0.80 5.51
N ALA A 410 -36.70 0.74 6.64
CA ALA A 410 -36.31 1.50 7.83
C ALA A 410 -34.93 1.09 8.41
N SER A 411 -34.52 -0.19 8.30
CA SER A 411 -33.17 -0.61 8.67
C SER A 411 -32.11 -0.12 7.68
N LEU A 412 -32.40 -0.12 6.38
CA LEU A 412 -31.50 0.43 5.34
C LEU A 412 -31.40 1.96 5.41
N GLU A 413 -32.46 2.66 5.81
CA GLU A 413 -32.42 4.10 6.12
C GLU A 413 -31.53 4.37 7.34
N ALA A 414 -31.65 3.56 8.41
CA ALA A 414 -30.75 3.66 9.57
C ALA A 414 -29.28 3.29 9.26
N GLU A 415 -29.02 2.28 8.42
CA GLU A 415 -27.67 1.96 7.93
C GLU A 415 -27.11 3.12 7.08
N THR A 416 -27.86 3.64 6.10
CA THR A 416 -27.38 4.75 5.26
C THR A 416 -27.24 6.08 6.01
N GLU A 417 -28.02 6.31 7.08
CA GLU A 417 -27.87 7.49 7.94
C GLU A 417 -26.70 7.35 8.92
N THR A 418 -26.40 6.15 9.41
CA THR A 418 -25.16 5.90 10.19
C THR A 418 -23.90 5.91 9.32
N GLU A 419 -23.95 5.38 8.09
CA GLU A 419 -22.88 5.56 7.10
C GLU A 419 -22.67 7.03 6.74
N ARG A 420 -23.75 7.82 6.57
CA ARG A 420 -23.66 9.28 6.40
C ARG A 420 -22.99 9.95 7.60
N GLY A 421 -23.38 9.63 8.83
CA GLY A 421 -22.72 10.18 10.02
C GLY A 421 -21.22 9.85 10.09
N ILE A 422 -20.82 8.64 9.66
CA ILE A 422 -19.40 8.24 9.57
C ILE A 422 -18.68 8.99 8.43
N LEU A 423 -19.33 9.25 7.30
CA LEU A 423 -18.77 10.00 6.17
C LEU A 423 -18.68 11.51 6.47
N GLU A 424 -19.67 12.09 7.14
CA GLU A 424 -19.65 13.48 7.60
C GLU A 424 -18.60 13.69 8.69
N GLY A 425 -18.47 12.77 9.64
CA GLY A 425 -17.37 12.79 10.62
C GLY A 425 -15.98 12.71 9.96
N ARG A 426 -15.84 11.89 8.90
CA ARG A 426 -14.62 11.84 8.08
C ARG A 426 -14.39 13.11 7.25
N LEU A 427 -15.43 13.74 6.73
CA LEU A 427 -15.34 15.03 6.03
C LEU A 427 -14.96 16.17 6.97
N GLN A 428 -15.49 16.21 8.19
CA GLN A 428 -15.10 17.17 9.22
C GLN A 428 -13.65 16.94 9.69
N GLU A 429 -13.23 15.69 9.88
CA GLU A 429 -11.83 15.36 10.20
C GLU A 429 -10.87 15.71 9.05
N LEU A 430 -11.27 15.54 7.79
CA LEU A 430 -10.48 15.97 6.62
C LEU A 430 -10.46 17.50 6.48
N SER A 431 -11.58 18.20 6.72
CA SER A 431 -11.65 19.66 6.73
C SER A 431 -10.72 20.24 7.80
N ARG A 432 -10.78 19.69 9.03
CA ARG A 432 -9.90 20.07 10.12
C ARG A 432 -8.43 19.84 9.79
N ARG A 433 -8.07 18.70 9.18
CA ARG A 433 -6.69 18.44 8.73
C ARG A 433 -6.22 19.36 7.61
N ILE A 434 -7.13 19.84 6.76
CA ILE A 434 -6.82 20.86 5.75
C ILE A 434 -6.61 22.22 6.44
N GLU A 435 -7.43 22.60 7.42
CA GLU A 435 -7.24 23.83 8.21
C GLU A 435 -5.97 23.79 9.09
N GLU A 436 -5.64 22.64 9.68
CA GLU A 436 -4.39 22.38 10.41
C GLU A 436 -3.18 22.48 9.45
N ALA A 437 -3.26 21.90 8.24
CA ALA A 437 -2.18 21.99 7.24
C ALA A 437 -2.04 23.40 6.64
N VAL A 438 -3.14 24.13 6.43
CA VAL A 438 -3.13 25.53 5.97
C VAL A 438 -2.56 26.44 7.04
N SER A 439 -2.96 26.30 8.30
CA SER A 439 -2.41 27.10 9.41
C SER A 439 -0.94 26.74 9.72
N GLU A 440 -0.51 25.49 9.53
CA GLU A 440 0.92 25.13 9.58
C GLU A 440 1.71 25.76 8.41
N ALA A 441 1.12 25.86 7.22
CA ALA A 441 1.72 26.56 6.08
C ALA A 441 1.77 28.09 6.29
N GLU A 442 0.72 28.71 6.84
CA GLU A 442 0.71 30.12 7.23
C GLU A 442 1.70 30.42 8.35
N LEU A 443 1.90 29.51 9.31
CA LEU A 443 2.94 29.64 10.34
C LEU A 443 4.35 29.53 9.74
N ARG A 444 4.57 28.69 8.72
CA ARG A 444 5.85 28.63 7.98
C ARG A 444 6.11 29.87 7.12
N LEU A 445 5.08 30.48 6.53
CA LEU A 445 5.17 31.74 5.79
C LEU A 445 5.28 32.97 6.72
N GLY A 446 4.65 32.95 7.89
CA GLY A 446 4.71 34.02 8.89
C GLY A 446 6.04 34.05 9.66
N SER A 447 6.62 32.88 9.95
CA SER A 447 7.93 32.78 10.63
C SER A 447 9.10 33.20 9.72
N THR A 448 9.00 33.00 8.41
CA THR A 448 10.00 33.46 7.43
C THR A 448 9.95 34.97 7.13
N LEU A 449 8.95 35.70 7.66
CA LEU A 449 8.83 37.16 7.53
C LEU A 449 8.98 37.92 8.88
N ARG A 450 9.46 37.26 9.95
CA ARG A 450 9.62 37.89 11.29
C ARG A 450 11.03 37.86 11.90
N THR A 451 12.03 37.48 11.11
CA THR A 451 13.47 37.73 11.26
C THR A 451 13.98 38.04 9.85
N ARG A 452 14.54 39.21 9.49
CA ARG A 452 15.57 40.03 10.16
C ARG A 452 16.90 39.31 10.32
#